data_AF-A0A8T9AZU0-F1
#
_entry.id   AF-A0A8T9AZU0-F1
#
_cell.length_a   1.000
_cell.length_b   1.000
_cell.length_c   1.000
_cell.angle_alpha   90.00
_cell.angle_beta   90.00
_cell.angle_gamma   90.00
#
_symmetry.space_group_name_H-M   'P 1'
#
loop_
_entity.id
_entity.type
_entity.pdbx_description
1 polymer ?
#
loop_
_entity_poly.entity_id
_entity_poly.type
_entity_poly.pdbx_seq_one_letter_code
_entity_poly.pdbx_strand_id
1 'polypeptide(L)'
;MANQLLARQEDLPSHQPIPGNNQSIGGLSASNNSNLLAGQFRDVYIGESKSLNDVLESLPTAADAPFNSYRRQREPACLPDTRVDLLQEIYDWADGIDERCIFWLNGLAGTGKSTVSRTVARTYNDQQRLGASFFFSKDGGDVGHAGRFFTSLAVQLSINVPSLQSIISDAVKERRDIAN
;
A
#
# COMPACT_ATOMS: atom_id res chain seq x y z
N MET A 1 -25.85 4.69 0.38
CA MET A 1 -25.36 5.25 -0.90
C MET A 1 -23.85 5.23 -0.85
N ALA A 2 -23.22 4.44 -1.71
CA ALA A 2 -21.79 4.48 -1.96
C ALA A 2 -21.62 4.50 -3.48
N ASN A 3 -21.19 5.64 -4.01
CA ASN A 3 -20.50 5.66 -5.29
C ASN A 3 -19.09 5.20 -4.95
N GLN A 4 -18.65 4.12 -5.58
CA GLN A 4 -17.37 3.52 -5.24
C GLN A 4 -16.42 3.73 -6.41
N LEU A 5 -15.34 4.45 -6.12
CA LEU A 5 -14.26 4.70 -7.04
C LEU A 5 -13.38 3.45 -7.11
N LEU A 6 -13.18 2.93 -8.31
CA LEU A 6 -12.11 1.96 -8.56
C LEU A 6 -10.97 2.73 -9.21
N ALA A 7 -9.79 2.67 -8.59
CA ALA A 7 -8.57 3.24 -9.13
C ALA A 7 -7.75 2.12 -9.75
N ARG A 8 -7.24 2.36 -10.95
CA ARG A 8 -6.30 1.48 -11.62
C ARG A 8 -4.89 1.70 -11.05
N GLN A 9 -4.14 0.63 -10.84
CA GLN A 9 -2.71 0.70 -10.53
C GLN A 9 -1.96 0.93 -11.84
N GLU A 10 -1.23 2.04 -11.95
CA GLU A 10 -0.29 2.26 -13.07
C GLU A 10 0.94 1.36 -12.90
N ASP A 11 1.39 0.72 -13.97
CA ASP A 11 2.67 0.01 -13.99
C ASP A 11 3.81 1.03 -13.84
N LEU A 12 4.60 0.93 -12.77
CA LEU A 12 5.75 1.82 -12.58
C LEU A 12 6.78 1.54 -13.69
N PRO A 13 7.31 2.58 -14.37
CA PRO A 13 8.43 2.40 -15.28
C PRO A 13 9.63 1.82 -14.51
N SER A 14 10.28 0.82 -15.10
CA SER A 14 11.45 0.16 -14.53
C SER A 14 12.56 1.18 -14.28
N HIS A 15 12.86 1.48 -13.01
CA HIS A 15 13.95 2.36 -12.64
C HIS A 15 15.28 1.68 -12.97
N GLN A 16 16.11 2.31 -13.80
CA GLN A 16 17.46 1.80 -14.06
C GLN A 16 18.31 1.85 -12.78
N PRO A 17 19.17 0.84 -12.52
CA PRO A 17 20.03 0.82 -11.35
C PRO A 17 21.03 1.98 -11.38
N ILE A 18 21.16 2.66 -10.24
CA ILE A 18 22.21 3.65 -10.02
C ILE A 18 23.54 2.88 -9.87
N PRO A 19 24.61 3.23 -10.60
CA PRO A 19 25.88 2.51 -10.51
C PRO A 19 26.49 2.68 -9.10
N GLY A 20 26.70 1.56 -8.42
CA GLY A 20 27.33 1.50 -7.11
C GLY A 20 28.83 1.81 -7.19
N ASN A 21 29.29 2.78 -6.40
CA ASN A 21 30.71 3.03 -6.18
C ASN A 21 31.26 1.99 -5.19
N ASN A 22 32.03 1.03 -5.69
CA ASN A 22 32.83 0.13 -4.86
C ASN A 22 34.09 0.84 -4.37
N GLN A 23 34.15 1.19 -3.08
CA GLN A 23 35.41 1.47 -2.41
C GLN A 23 35.88 0.20 -1.69
N SER A 24 36.93 -0.39 -2.21
CA SER A 24 37.66 -1.50 -1.58
C SER A 24 38.38 -1.00 -0.33
N ILE A 25 37.97 -1.48 0.85
CA ILE A 25 38.83 -1.41 2.04
C ILE A 25 39.48 -2.79 2.18
N GLY A 26 40.79 -2.82 1.99
CA GLY A 26 41.60 -4.02 2.06
C GLY A 26 41.68 -4.60 3.48
N GLY A 27 41.68 -5.93 3.52
CA GLY A 27 42.47 -6.74 4.45
C GLY A 27 42.09 -6.73 5.92
N LEU A 28 41.33 -7.75 6.36
CA LEU A 28 41.52 -8.36 7.68
C LEU A 28 41.32 -9.88 7.56
N SER A 29 42.40 -10.62 7.83
CA SER A 29 42.42 -12.07 7.99
C SER A 29 41.94 -12.43 9.39
N ALA A 30 41.12 -13.48 9.50
CA ALA A 30 40.73 -14.06 10.76
C ALA A 30 41.94 -14.69 11.48
N SER A 31 42.01 -14.55 12.80
CA SER A 31 42.81 -15.39 13.69
C SER A 31 42.04 -15.64 14.98
N ASN A 32 41.97 -16.91 15.37
CA ASN A 32 41.29 -17.38 16.55
C ASN A 32 42.13 -17.08 17.82
N ASN A 33 41.44 -16.68 18.89
CA ASN A 33 41.82 -16.66 20.31
C ASN A 33 42.52 -15.41 20.92
N SER A 34 41.81 -14.83 21.90
CA SER A 34 42.23 -14.08 23.11
C SER A 34 42.83 -12.66 23.04
N ASN A 35 41.96 -11.68 23.42
CA ASN A 35 42.11 -10.46 24.25
C ASN A 35 43.17 -9.35 24.00
N LEU A 36 42.60 -8.15 23.77
CA LEU A 36 42.93 -6.78 24.24
C LEU A 36 44.20 -6.06 23.78
N LEU A 37 44.00 -4.94 23.06
CA LEU A 37 44.75 -3.70 23.27
C LEU A 37 43.81 -2.49 23.28
N ALA A 38 44.07 -1.62 24.25
CA ALA A 38 43.33 -0.41 24.59
C ALA A 38 43.21 0.57 23.41
N GLY A 39 42.00 1.05 23.17
CA GLY A 39 41.70 2.11 22.22
C GLY A 39 40.44 2.84 22.65
N GLN A 40 40.61 4.12 22.93
CA GLN A 40 39.63 5.10 23.42
C GLN A 40 38.22 4.89 22.84
N PHE A 41 37.24 4.58 23.71
CA PHE A 41 35.81 4.63 23.38
C PHE A 41 35.49 6.06 22.91
N ARG A 42 35.37 6.27 21.60
CA ARG A 42 34.50 7.32 21.09
C ARG A 42 33.10 6.78 21.19
N ASP A 43 32.24 7.49 21.90
CA ASP A 43 30.80 7.26 21.87
C ASP A 43 30.36 7.11 20.42
N VAL A 44 30.04 5.88 20.04
CA VAL A 44 29.24 5.64 18.85
C VAL A 44 27.87 6.17 19.22
N TYR A 45 27.58 7.42 18.84
CA TYR A 45 26.21 7.87 18.72
C TYR A 45 25.57 6.99 17.65
N ILE A 46 24.99 5.87 18.06
CA ILE A 46 24.02 5.14 17.26
C ILE A 46 22.81 6.08 17.21
N GLY A 47 22.80 6.98 16.22
CA GLY A 47 21.58 7.70 15.88
C GLY A 47 20.51 6.66 15.58
N GLU A 48 19.36 6.75 16.23
CA GLU A 48 18.20 5.91 15.94
C GLU A 48 17.79 6.12 14.48
N SER A 49 18.33 5.30 13.58
CA SER A 49 17.79 5.19 12.24
C SER A 49 16.50 4.41 12.36
N LYS A 50 15.37 5.11 12.57
CA LYS A 50 14.04 4.50 12.46
C LYS A 50 13.97 3.65 11.20
N SER A 51 13.54 2.40 11.35
CA SER A 51 13.35 1.53 10.20
C SER A 51 12.26 2.12 9.29
N LEU A 52 12.27 1.80 7.99
CA LEU A 52 11.23 2.27 7.07
C LEU A 52 9.83 1.86 7.53
N ASN A 53 9.71 0.70 8.20
CA ASN A 53 8.47 0.23 8.80
C ASN A 53 8.02 1.15 9.94
N ASP A 54 8.94 1.57 10.82
CA ASP A 54 8.60 2.43 11.97
C ASP A 54 8.05 3.79 11.50
N VAL A 55 8.50 4.26 10.34
CA VAL A 55 7.98 5.48 9.71
C VAL A 55 6.56 5.26 9.19
N LEU A 56 6.31 4.14 8.51
CA LEU A 56 4.99 3.82 7.98
C LEU A 56 3.96 3.54 9.09
N GLU A 57 4.38 2.90 10.17
CA GLU A 57 3.56 2.64 11.37
C GLU A 57 3.14 3.92 12.09
N SER A 58 3.85 5.03 11.89
CA SER A 58 3.48 6.33 12.46
C SER A 58 2.29 6.99 11.75
N LEU A 59 1.93 6.55 10.55
CA LEU A 59 0.84 7.14 9.79
C LEU A 59 -0.53 6.75 10.37
N PRO A 60 -1.47 7.70 10.54
CA PRO A 60 -2.82 7.39 10.97
C PRO A 60 -3.55 6.62 9.88
N THR A 61 -3.76 5.32 10.05
CA THR A 61 -4.49 4.47 9.11
C THR A 61 -5.86 4.07 9.66
N ALA A 62 -6.80 3.76 8.77
CA ALA A 62 -8.08 3.19 9.13
C ALA A 62 -7.97 1.66 9.08
N ALA A 63 -8.08 0.99 10.23
CA ALA A 63 -7.95 -0.48 10.32
C ALA A 63 -8.96 -1.22 9.41
N ASP A 64 -10.13 -0.61 9.18
CA ASP A 64 -11.20 -1.15 8.34
C ASP A 64 -11.14 -0.71 6.87
N ALA A 65 -10.07 -0.02 6.44
CA ALA A 65 -9.91 0.45 5.06
C ALA A 65 -9.84 -0.69 4.03
N PRO A 66 -8.98 -1.72 4.21
CA PRO A 66 -8.85 -2.78 3.24
C PRO A 66 -10.17 -3.54 3.05
N PHE A 67 -10.44 -3.97 1.81
CA PHE A 67 -11.66 -4.72 1.48
C PHE A 67 -11.79 -6.04 2.25
N ASN A 68 -10.64 -6.63 2.61
CA ASN A 68 -10.45 -7.89 3.32
C ASN A 68 -10.14 -7.71 4.81
N SER A 69 -10.36 -6.51 5.38
CA SER A 69 -10.24 -6.28 6.82
C SER A 69 -11.15 -7.21 7.62
N TYR A 70 -10.81 -7.49 8.88
CA TYR A 70 -11.55 -8.45 9.72
C TYR A 70 -13.06 -8.18 9.77
N ARG A 71 -13.48 -6.91 9.83
CA ARG A 71 -14.89 -6.53 9.85
C ARG A 71 -15.59 -6.72 8.49
N ARG A 72 -14.83 -6.67 7.40
CA ARG A 72 -15.35 -6.73 6.02
C ARG A 72 -15.16 -8.07 5.33
N GLN A 73 -14.37 -8.97 5.91
CA GLN A 73 -14.02 -10.28 5.32
C GLN A 73 -15.25 -11.13 4.94
N ARG A 74 -16.37 -10.96 5.67
CA ARG A 74 -17.62 -11.68 5.47
C ARG A 74 -18.63 -10.96 4.57
N GLU A 75 -18.34 -9.74 4.15
CA GLU A 75 -19.25 -9.03 3.27
C GLU A 75 -19.28 -9.70 1.89
N PRO A 76 -20.46 -9.82 1.27
CA PRO A 76 -20.63 -10.62 0.07
C PRO A 76 -19.95 -9.98 -1.15
N ALA A 77 -19.45 -10.85 -2.03
CA ALA A 77 -19.16 -10.53 -3.43
C ALA A 77 -20.41 -10.78 -4.29
N CYS A 78 -20.32 -10.52 -5.58
CA CYS A 78 -21.34 -10.87 -6.55
C CYS A 78 -21.60 -12.37 -6.50
N LEU A 79 -22.87 -12.75 -6.66
CA LEU A 79 -23.20 -14.16 -6.82
C LEU A 79 -22.61 -14.68 -8.14
N PRO A 80 -22.25 -15.98 -8.22
CA PRO A 80 -21.82 -16.60 -9.46
C PRO A 80 -22.80 -16.30 -10.60
N ASP A 81 -22.26 -16.06 -11.79
CA ASP A 81 -23.01 -15.79 -13.03
C ASP A 81 -23.94 -14.58 -12.98
N THR A 82 -23.72 -13.65 -12.04
CA THR A 82 -24.43 -12.37 -11.96
C THR A 82 -23.51 -11.21 -12.32
N ARG A 83 -24.07 -10.14 -12.90
CA ARG A 83 -23.33 -8.92 -13.26
C ARG A 83 -22.12 -9.17 -14.18
N VAL A 84 -22.15 -10.27 -14.94
CA VAL A 84 -21.03 -10.75 -15.77
C VAL A 84 -20.55 -9.66 -16.72
N ASP A 85 -21.45 -9.09 -17.52
CA ASP A 85 -21.10 -8.07 -18.51
C ASP A 85 -20.46 -6.82 -17.88
N LEU A 86 -21.01 -6.37 -16.74
CA LEU A 86 -20.49 -5.23 -16.00
C LEU A 86 -19.12 -5.52 -15.38
N LEU A 87 -18.92 -6.71 -14.84
CA LEU A 87 -17.62 -7.11 -14.31
C LEU A 87 -16.59 -7.19 -15.43
N GLN A 88 -16.97 -7.74 -16.58
CA GLN A 88 -16.10 -7.80 -17.75
C GLN A 88 -15.70 -6.41 -18.23
N GLU A 89 -16.65 -5.46 -18.31
CA GLU A 89 -16.35 -4.07 -18.65
C GLU A 89 -15.31 -3.45 -17.71
N ILE A 90 -15.43 -3.70 -16.40
CA ILE A 90 -14.47 -3.19 -15.40
C ILE A 90 -13.10 -3.86 -15.57
N TYR A 91 -13.04 -5.17 -15.83
CA TYR A 91 -11.78 -5.87 -16.03
C TYR A 91 -11.08 -5.41 -17.32
N ASP A 92 -11.83 -5.27 -18.41
CA ASP A 92 -11.30 -4.76 -19.68
C ASP A 92 -10.76 -3.33 -19.53
N TRP A 93 -11.45 -2.48 -18.76
CA TRP A 93 -10.96 -1.15 -18.42
C TRP A 93 -9.69 -1.18 -17.57
N ALA A 94 -9.66 -2.00 -16.51
CA ALA A 94 -8.54 -2.05 -15.57
C ALA A 94 -7.30 -2.75 -16.15
N ASP A 95 -7.47 -3.66 -17.10
CA ASP A 95 -6.38 -4.41 -17.74
C ASP A 95 -6.04 -3.90 -19.16
N GLY A 96 -6.87 -3.03 -19.74
CA GLY A 96 -6.67 -2.49 -21.08
C GLY A 96 -5.51 -1.50 -21.20
N ILE A 97 -5.33 -0.85 -22.35
CA ILE A 97 -4.33 0.22 -22.55
C ILE A 97 -4.89 1.62 -22.30
N ASP A 98 -6.01 1.69 -21.60
CA ASP A 98 -6.75 2.91 -21.36
C ASP A 98 -6.00 3.83 -20.38
N GLU A 99 -5.82 5.10 -20.75
CA GLU A 99 -5.18 6.12 -19.90
C GLU A 99 -6.07 6.56 -18.72
N ARG A 100 -7.35 6.16 -18.70
CA ARG A 100 -8.28 6.52 -17.63
C ARG A 100 -7.98 5.71 -16.36
N CYS A 101 -7.45 6.37 -15.34
CA CYS A 101 -7.14 5.74 -14.04
C CYS A 101 -8.35 5.57 -13.10
N ILE A 102 -9.54 6.07 -13.47
CA ILE A 102 -10.76 6.05 -12.64
C ILE A 102 -11.93 5.41 -13.37
N PHE A 103 -12.55 4.39 -12.75
CA PHE A 103 -13.84 3.86 -13.15
C PHE A 103 -14.94 4.32 -12.21
N TRP A 104 -16.00 4.90 -12.79
CA TRP A 104 -17.10 5.48 -12.03
C TRP A 104 -18.37 4.61 -12.15
N LEU A 105 -18.58 3.76 -11.15
CA LEU A 105 -19.72 2.84 -11.10
C LEU A 105 -21.00 3.56 -10.62
N ASN A 106 -21.91 3.84 -11.55
CA ASN A 106 -23.19 4.50 -11.30
C ASN A 106 -24.37 3.54 -11.20
N GLY A 107 -25.41 3.94 -10.47
CA GLY A 107 -26.69 3.22 -10.44
C GLY A 107 -27.56 3.56 -9.24
N LEU A 108 -28.81 3.09 -9.24
CA LEU A 108 -29.78 3.33 -8.16
C LEU A 108 -29.26 2.82 -6.79
N ALA A 109 -29.77 3.41 -5.71
CA ALA A 109 -29.47 2.92 -4.37
C ALA A 109 -29.97 1.46 -4.22
N GLY A 110 -29.19 0.62 -3.53
CA GLY A 110 -29.55 -0.78 -3.29
C GLY A 110 -29.22 -1.76 -4.43
N THR A 111 -28.68 -1.31 -5.56
CA THR A 111 -28.38 -2.20 -6.71
C THR A 111 -27.10 -3.05 -6.56
N GLY A 112 -26.42 -2.99 -5.41
CA GLY A 112 -25.22 -3.80 -5.16
C GLY A 112 -23.92 -3.22 -5.71
N LYS A 113 -23.79 -1.90 -5.91
CA LYS A 113 -22.53 -1.28 -6.38
C LYS A 113 -21.32 -1.64 -5.53
N SER A 114 -21.44 -1.54 -4.21
CA SER A 114 -20.35 -1.94 -3.29
C SER A 114 -20.02 -3.42 -3.38
N THR A 115 -21.02 -4.26 -3.68
CA THR A 115 -20.82 -5.69 -3.94
C THR A 115 -19.98 -5.90 -5.20
N VAL A 116 -20.25 -5.17 -6.28
CA VAL A 116 -19.44 -5.21 -7.51
C VAL A 116 -18.01 -4.77 -7.23
N SER A 117 -17.79 -3.62 -6.59
CA SER A 117 -16.45 -3.14 -6.26
C SER A 117 -15.68 -4.11 -5.36
N ARG A 118 -16.36 -4.78 -4.42
CA ARG A 118 -15.73 -5.83 -3.60
C ARG A 118 -15.35 -7.05 -4.43
N THR A 119 -16.20 -7.49 -5.36
CA THR A 119 -15.87 -8.58 -6.28
C THR A 119 -14.60 -8.27 -7.05
N VAL A 120 -14.53 -7.07 -7.62
CA VAL A 120 -13.35 -6.61 -8.37
C VAL A 120 -12.11 -6.59 -7.48
N ALA A 121 -12.20 -5.98 -6.30
CA ALA A 121 -11.08 -5.94 -5.36
C ALA A 121 -10.61 -7.35 -4.95
N ARG A 122 -11.53 -8.28 -4.70
CA ARG A 122 -11.21 -9.68 -4.39
C ARG A 122 -10.50 -10.35 -5.57
N THR A 123 -11.02 -10.24 -6.79
CA THR A 123 -10.39 -10.81 -7.98
C THR A 123 -8.95 -10.30 -8.15
N TYR A 124 -8.72 -8.99 -8.06
CA TYR A 124 -7.37 -8.42 -8.20
C TYR A 124 -6.46 -8.77 -7.02
N ASN A 125 -6.97 -8.91 -5.80
CA ASN A 125 -6.20 -9.37 -4.66
C ASN A 125 -5.75 -10.82 -4.83
N ASP A 126 -6.65 -11.70 -5.29
CA ASP A 126 -6.36 -13.12 -5.53
C ASP A 126 -5.33 -13.28 -6.66
N GLN A 127 -5.29 -12.34 -7.61
CA GLN A 127 -4.27 -12.23 -8.65
C GLN A 127 -2.97 -11.54 -8.20
N GLN A 128 -2.87 -11.07 -6.95
CA GLN A 128 -1.73 -10.29 -6.44
C GLN A 128 -1.47 -8.98 -7.23
N ARG A 129 -2.54 -8.38 -7.76
CA ARG A 129 -2.52 -7.14 -8.56
C ARG A 129 -3.22 -5.96 -7.89
N LEU A 130 -3.88 -6.18 -6.74
CA LEU A 130 -4.51 -5.11 -5.97
C LEU A 130 -3.45 -4.36 -5.13
N GLY A 131 -3.13 -3.12 -5.51
CA GLY A 131 -2.17 -2.32 -4.74
C GLY A 131 -2.73 -1.77 -3.42
N ALA A 132 -3.98 -1.30 -3.40
CA ALA A 132 -4.64 -0.85 -2.18
C ALA A 132 -6.16 -0.79 -2.35
N SER A 133 -6.88 -0.74 -1.23
CA SER A 133 -8.33 -0.53 -1.24
C SER A 133 -8.81 0.29 -0.05
N PHE A 134 -9.89 1.04 -0.27
CA PHE A 134 -10.56 1.80 0.79
C PHE A 134 -12.07 1.79 0.55
N PHE A 135 -12.84 1.32 1.53
CA PHE A 135 -14.29 1.29 1.47
C PHE A 135 -14.88 2.28 2.47
N PHE A 136 -15.50 3.36 2.01
CA PHE A 136 -16.19 4.29 2.92
C PHE A 136 -17.42 3.64 3.56
N SER A 137 -17.64 3.88 4.85
CA SER A 137 -18.87 3.45 5.56
C SER A 137 -19.55 4.65 6.21
N LYS A 138 -20.89 4.62 6.30
CA LYS A 138 -21.65 5.64 7.02
C LYS A 138 -21.81 5.34 8.51
N ASP A 139 -21.44 4.14 8.94
CA ASP A 139 -21.68 3.64 10.30
C ASP A 139 -20.70 4.20 11.35
N GLY A 140 -19.96 5.27 10.99
CA GLY A 140 -18.97 5.93 11.83
C GLY A 140 -17.59 5.24 11.83
N GLY A 141 -16.64 5.85 12.54
CA GLY A 141 -15.25 5.39 12.63
C GLY A 141 -14.34 5.95 11.54
N ASP A 142 -13.12 5.42 11.46
CA ASP A 142 -12.03 5.97 10.64
C ASP A 142 -12.27 5.93 9.12
N VAL A 143 -13.18 5.05 8.68
CA VAL A 143 -13.64 4.93 7.28
C VAL A 143 -14.88 5.78 6.97
N GLY A 144 -15.35 6.56 7.94
CA GLY A 144 -16.50 7.46 7.81
C GLY A 144 -16.19 8.81 7.18
N HIS A 145 -14.91 9.17 7.10
CA HIS A 145 -14.44 10.43 6.54
C HIS A 145 -13.09 10.24 5.83
N ALA A 146 -12.72 11.20 4.97
CA ALA A 146 -11.51 11.10 4.16
C ALA A 146 -10.19 11.30 4.94
N GLY A 147 -10.24 11.66 6.23
CA GLY A 147 -9.05 12.00 7.02
C GLY A 147 -7.94 10.93 7.06
N ARG A 148 -8.29 9.64 6.94
CA ARG A 148 -7.31 8.54 6.86
C ARG A 148 -7.24 7.86 5.50
N PHE A 149 -7.89 8.43 4.48
CA PHE A 149 -8.00 7.82 3.16
C PHE A 149 -6.61 7.66 2.52
N PHE A 150 -5.89 8.76 2.34
CA PHE A 150 -4.60 8.75 1.65
C PHE A 150 -3.52 7.99 2.42
N THR A 151 -3.44 8.18 3.75
CA THR A 151 -2.47 7.48 4.60
C THR A 151 -2.71 5.97 4.61
N SER A 152 -3.97 5.52 4.63
CA SER A 152 -4.30 4.08 4.54
C SER A 152 -3.92 3.49 3.19
N LEU A 153 -4.11 4.23 2.10
CA LEU A 153 -3.69 3.78 0.77
C LEU A 153 -2.16 3.75 0.65
N ALA A 154 -1.46 4.77 1.17
CA ALA A 154 0.00 4.84 1.14
C ALA A 154 0.63 3.65 1.89
N VAL A 155 0.15 3.33 3.09
CA VAL A 155 0.63 2.17 3.85
C VAL A 155 0.34 0.87 3.09
N GLN A 156 -0.87 0.68 2.56
CA GLN A 156 -1.19 -0.52 1.76
C GLN A 156 -0.29 -0.64 0.52
N LEU A 157 -0.08 0.45 -0.22
CA LEU A 157 0.78 0.48 -1.40
C LEU A 157 2.23 0.16 -1.06
N SER A 158 2.75 0.67 0.07
CA SER A 158 4.11 0.39 0.52
C SER A 158 4.35 -1.10 0.82
N ILE A 159 3.30 -1.81 1.23
CA ILE A 159 3.33 -3.24 1.55
C ILE A 159 3.18 -4.07 0.28
N ASN A 160 2.21 -3.73 -0.58
CA ASN A 160 1.87 -4.51 -1.77
C ASN A 160 2.79 -4.23 -2.96
N VAL A 161 3.47 -3.08 -2.97
CA VAL A 161 4.44 -2.70 -4.01
C VAL A 161 5.75 -2.27 -3.33
N PRO A 162 6.69 -3.21 -3.11
CA PRO A 162 7.90 -2.95 -2.34
C PRO A 162 8.77 -1.79 -2.86
N SER A 163 8.74 -1.53 -4.18
CA SER A 163 9.45 -0.39 -4.78
C SER A 163 8.93 0.99 -4.31
N LEU A 164 7.69 1.06 -3.82
CA LEU A 164 7.11 2.29 -3.27
C LEU A 164 7.46 2.51 -1.80
N GLN A 165 7.95 1.49 -1.09
CA GLN A 165 8.15 1.57 0.35
C GLN A 165 9.12 2.69 0.73
N SER A 166 10.31 2.72 0.12
CA SER A 166 11.31 3.76 0.39
C SER A 166 10.79 5.15 0.00
N ILE A 167 10.16 5.27 -1.16
CA ILE A 167 9.62 6.54 -1.69
C ILE A 167 8.59 7.14 -0.72
N ILE A 168 7.65 6.31 -0.25
CA ILE A 168 6.61 6.74 0.69
C ILE A 168 7.23 7.08 2.05
N SER A 169 8.11 6.23 2.59
CA SER A 169 8.77 6.50 3.87
C SER A 169 9.58 7.81 3.83
N ASP A 170 10.27 8.11 2.73
CA ASP A 170 11.05 9.33 2.61
C ASP A 170 10.17 10.57 2.51
N ALA A 171 9.06 10.50 1.76
CA ALA A 171 8.06 11.57 1.72
C ALA A 171 7.47 11.88 3.10
N VAL A 172 7.20 10.84 3.92
CA VAL A 172 6.69 11.00 5.30
C VAL A 172 7.74 11.63 6.22
N LYS A 173 9.03 11.28 6.06
CA LYS A 173 10.12 11.89 6.84
C LYS A 173 10.27 13.39 6.52
N GLU A 174 10.13 13.76 5.24
CA GLU A 174 10.24 15.14 4.78
C GLU A 174 9.05 15.99 5.27
N ARG A 175 7.83 15.44 5.24
CA ARG A 175 6.59 16.13 5.62
C ARG A 175 5.93 15.48 6.82
N ARG A 176 6.39 15.89 8.01
CA ARG A 176 5.92 15.35 9.30
C ARG A 176 4.48 15.71 9.66
N ASP A 177 3.87 16.67 8.97
CA ASP A 177 2.45 17.03 9.12
C ASP A 177 1.51 15.97 8.53
N ILE A 178 2.00 15.06 7.69
CA ILE A 178 1.19 13.94 7.16
C ILE A 178 0.83 12.92 8.25
N ALA A 179 1.64 12.82 9.31
CA ALA A 179 1.45 11.86 10.39
C ALA A 179 0.68 12.42 11.61
N ASN A 180 0.31 13.70 11.61
CA ASN A 180 -0.29 14.40 12.77
C ASN A 180 -1.77 14.77 12.55
#